data_AF-A0A257VTM5-F1
#
_entry.id   AF-A0A257VTM5-F1
#
_cell.length_a   1.000
_cell.length_b   1.000
_cell.length_c   1.000
_cell.angle_alpha   90.00
_cell.angle_beta   90.00
_cell.angle_gamma   90.00
#
_symmetry.space_group_name_H-M   'P 1'
#
loop_
_entity.id
_entity.type
_entity.pdbx_description
1 polymer ?
#
loop_
_entity_poly.entity_id
_entity_poly.type
_entity_poly.pdbx_seq_one_letter_code
_entity_poly.pdbx_strand_id
1 'polypeptide(L)'
;MELVYGWVEGPAAWWQARIDSWREWQENRRRRRAAEAKSAKVRPERPVAEKRSAVADAGGIPVVPLHDEAPPWTAKRAAVETEELVEEPGEIEEENEEIPIRALEEPPWEKPLAPKPVQEQEPGRRRKERSGRAYIMPATSLLNEVPPRNPYDEQELKETAAKIKSKFEEFNVLGSVVQINPGPVVTTFEYKPDAGIKYNKITNLAEDLCLGLQCESVLIERIPGKPTVGIEVPNKRRELISLRQVLESEEFQSSASKLTITMGKDISGRIKVATLETMPHVLIAGSTGAGKSVMLNTLIMSLLYKATPEEVRLIMVDPKRVELGIYEGIPHLLTPVITEPKKATYALRNAVLEMERRLKLLAAQSVRNIEQYNKKVRQLMATPRSLFDQEEVNPEIEELRPLPFLVIIIDELAD
;
A
#
# COMPACT_ATOMS: atom_id res chain seq x y z
N MET A 1 24.28 24.82 -51.58
CA MET A 1 23.51 23.59 -51.36
C MET A 1 24.38 22.53 -50.65
N GLU A 2 25.15 22.91 -49.62
CA GLU A 2 26.07 21.99 -48.90
C GLU A 2 25.93 22.03 -47.36
N LEU A 3 25.09 22.90 -46.80
CA LEU A 3 24.96 23.06 -45.34
C LEU A 3 23.82 22.25 -44.70
N VAL A 4 23.07 21.46 -45.49
CA VAL A 4 21.91 20.68 -44.99
C VAL A 4 22.25 19.18 -44.83
N TYR A 5 23.36 18.70 -45.41
CA TYR A 5 23.71 17.27 -45.35
C TYR A 5 24.37 16.82 -44.03
N GLY A 6 25.03 17.71 -43.28
CA GLY A 6 25.75 17.34 -42.05
C GLY A 6 24.88 17.12 -40.80
N TRP A 7 23.62 17.55 -40.79
CA TRP A 7 22.76 17.47 -39.59
C TRP A 7 21.97 16.16 -39.46
N VAL A 8 21.86 15.38 -40.53
CA VAL A 8 21.07 14.13 -40.55
C VAL A 8 21.96 12.88 -40.37
N GLU A 9 23.25 12.97 -40.68
CA GLU A 9 24.17 11.81 -40.61
C GLU A 9 24.47 11.36 -39.18
N GLY A 10 24.58 12.29 -38.22
CA GLY A 10 24.87 11.96 -36.82
C GLY A 10 23.76 11.12 -36.13
N PRO A 11 22.49 11.56 -36.18
CA PRO A 11 21.38 10.81 -35.58
C PRO A 11 21.10 9.47 -36.28
N ALA A 12 21.28 9.40 -37.60
CA ALA A 12 21.07 8.18 -38.37
C ALA A 12 22.15 7.12 -38.08
N ALA A 13 23.42 7.52 -38.01
CA ALA A 13 24.52 6.62 -37.64
C ALA A 13 24.39 6.10 -36.21
N TRP A 14 23.92 6.94 -35.28
CA TRP A 14 23.64 6.54 -33.90
C TRP A 14 22.51 5.51 -33.80
N TRP A 15 21.43 5.68 -34.57
CA TRP A 15 20.35 4.72 -34.64
C TRP A 15 20.78 3.38 -35.26
N GLN A 16 21.59 3.43 -36.32
CA GLN A 16 22.09 2.24 -36.98
C GLN A 16 23.00 1.41 -36.07
N ALA A 17 23.92 2.07 -35.34
CA ALA A 17 24.77 1.41 -34.36
C ALA A 17 23.98 0.71 -33.24
N ARG A 18 22.83 1.28 -32.84
CA ARG A 18 21.93 0.66 -31.86
C ARG A 18 21.20 -0.57 -32.41
N ILE A 19 20.78 -0.51 -33.67
CA ILE A 19 20.14 -1.64 -34.35
C ILE A 19 21.15 -2.79 -34.51
N ASP A 20 22.40 -2.49 -34.86
CA ASP A 20 23.44 -3.50 -35.01
C ASP A 20 23.83 -4.13 -33.67
N SER A 21 23.95 -3.32 -32.61
CA SER A 21 24.17 -3.81 -31.23
C SER A 21 23.03 -4.73 -30.76
N TRP A 22 21.79 -4.42 -31.14
CA TRP A 22 20.63 -5.26 -30.80
C TRP A 22 20.61 -6.57 -31.59
N ARG A 23 21.02 -6.56 -32.86
CA ARG A 23 21.17 -7.77 -33.69
C ARG A 23 22.27 -8.68 -33.16
N GLU A 24 23.43 -8.13 -32.79
CA GLU A 24 24.52 -8.90 -32.17
C GLU A 24 24.09 -9.52 -30.84
N TRP A 25 23.34 -8.78 -30.02
CA TRP A 25 22.77 -9.31 -28.77
C TRP A 25 21.79 -10.47 -29.02
N GLN A 26 20.94 -10.37 -30.06
CA GLN A 26 20.04 -11.46 -30.43
C GLN A 26 20.78 -12.70 -30.93
N GLU A 27 21.84 -12.53 -31.74
CA GLU A 27 22.66 -13.66 -32.20
C GLU A 27 23.39 -14.35 -31.05
N ASN A 28 23.98 -13.59 -30.13
CA ASN A 28 24.61 -14.15 -28.94
C ASN A 28 23.62 -14.92 -28.06
N ARG A 29 22.38 -14.44 -27.95
CA ARG A 29 21.31 -15.16 -27.22
C ARG A 29 20.92 -16.46 -27.91
N ARG A 30 20.86 -16.49 -29.24
CA ARG A 30 20.61 -17.72 -30.02
C ARG A 30 21.77 -18.71 -29.89
N ARG A 31 23.01 -18.24 -29.92
CA ARG A 31 24.21 -19.08 -29.71
C ARG A 31 24.23 -19.69 -28.31
N ARG A 32 23.90 -18.93 -27.26
CA ARG A 32 23.77 -19.45 -25.88
C ARG A 32 22.71 -20.55 -25.76
N ARG A 33 21.52 -20.34 -26.32
CA ARG A 33 20.46 -21.36 -26.34
C ARG A 33 20.85 -22.61 -27.12
N ALA A 34 21.56 -22.46 -28.25
CA ALA A 34 22.06 -23.58 -29.01
C ALA A 34 23.16 -24.36 -28.27
N ALA A 35 24.01 -23.67 -27.49
CA ALA A 35 25.02 -24.29 -26.63
C ALA A 35 24.38 -25.03 -25.45
N GLU A 36 23.38 -24.43 -24.80
CA GLU A 36 22.59 -25.07 -23.72
C GLU A 36 21.86 -26.31 -24.25
N ALA A 37 21.22 -26.24 -25.42
CA ALA A 37 20.55 -27.39 -26.04
C ALA A 37 21.52 -28.52 -26.44
N LYS A 38 22.76 -28.17 -26.85
CA LYS A 38 23.82 -29.18 -27.09
C LYS A 38 24.31 -29.80 -25.79
N SER A 39 24.45 -29.02 -24.72
CA SER A 39 24.85 -29.53 -23.39
C SER A 39 23.78 -30.43 -22.76
N ALA A 40 22.49 -30.15 -23.01
CA ALA A 40 21.38 -30.97 -22.53
C ALA A 40 21.26 -32.32 -23.27
N LYS A 41 21.75 -32.41 -24.51
CA LYS A 41 21.81 -33.67 -25.29
C LYS A 41 22.99 -34.56 -24.95
N VAL A 42 24.01 -34.05 -24.25
CA VAL A 42 25.18 -34.82 -23.79
C VAL A 42 25.04 -35.07 -22.29
N ARG A 43 24.03 -35.86 -21.92
CA ARG A 43 23.93 -36.48 -20.59
C ARG A 43 23.80 -37.99 -20.83
N PRO A 44 24.81 -38.81 -20.53
CA PRO A 44 24.70 -40.24 -20.72
C PRO A 44 23.68 -40.82 -19.72
N GLU A 45 22.76 -41.62 -20.24
CA GLU A 45 21.75 -42.36 -19.47
C GLU A 45 22.45 -43.33 -18.51
N ARG A 46 22.08 -43.29 -17.23
CA ARG A 46 22.45 -44.31 -16.25
C ARG A 46 21.58 -45.55 -16.47
N PRO A 47 22.13 -46.77 -16.59
CA PRO A 47 21.32 -47.96 -16.69
C PRO A 47 20.69 -48.29 -15.32
N VAL A 48 19.43 -48.71 -15.40
CA VAL A 48 18.60 -49.26 -14.32
C VAL A 48 19.18 -50.61 -13.89
N ALA A 49 19.43 -50.81 -12.59
CA ALA A 49 19.86 -52.09 -12.04
C ALA A 49 18.79 -52.68 -11.11
N GLU A 50 18.27 -53.83 -11.54
CA GLU A 50 17.40 -54.74 -10.79
C GLU A 50 18.11 -55.37 -9.58
N LYS A 51 17.33 -55.65 -8.54
CA LYS A 51 17.74 -56.47 -7.40
C LYS A 51 17.88 -57.94 -7.82
N ARG A 52 19.00 -58.59 -7.48
CA ARG A 52 19.04 -59.97 -6.94
C ARG A 52 20.43 -60.39 -6.43
N SER A 53 20.42 -60.85 -5.17
CA SER A 53 21.14 -61.97 -4.53
C SER A 53 22.56 -62.38 -4.98
N ALA A 54 23.45 -62.51 -4.00
CA ALA A 54 24.14 -63.76 -3.59
C ALA A 54 25.66 -63.61 -3.36
N VAL A 55 26.06 -63.95 -2.12
CA VAL A 55 27.23 -64.76 -1.72
C VAL A 55 28.65 -64.17 -1.82
N ALA A 56 29.37 -64.44 -0.73
CA ALA A 56 30.77 -64.14 -0.39
C ALA A 56 31.81 -64.53 -1.44
N ASP A 57 33.00 -63.91 -1.41
CA ASP A 57 34.25 -64.57 -0.99
C ASP A 57 35.44 -63.57 -0.86
N ALA A 58 36.48 -64.08 -0.21
CA ALA A 58 37.71 -63.58 0.40
C ALA A 58 38.72 -62.71 -0.38
N GLY A 59 39.63 -62.14 0.43
CA GLY A 59 41.01 -61.76 0.08
C GLY A 59 41.23 -60.24 0.08
N GLY A 60 41.88 -59.58 1.05
CA GLY A 60 43.07 -59.94 1.83
C GLY A 60 44.33 -59.46 1.10
N ILE A 61 45.03 -58.43 1.63
CA ILE A 61 46.47 -58.09 1.48
C ILE A 61 46.75 -56.81 2.34
N PRO A 62 47.97 -56.63 2.89
CA PRO A 62 48.17 -56.40 4.32
C PRO A 62 48.66 -55.00 4.76
N VAL A 63 48.60 -54.82 6.08
CA VAL A 63 49.17 -53.74 6.91
C VAL A 63 50.67 -53.94 7.13
N VAL A 64 51.49 -52.88 7.07
CA VAL A 64 52.65 -52.62 7.97
C VAL A 64 52.86 -51.08 8.11
N PRO A 65 53.25 -50.55 9.30
CA PRO A 65 52.91 -49.19 9.76
C PRO A 65 54.10 -48.27 10.14
N LEU A 66 53.73 -47.08 10.63
CA LEU A 66 54.41 -46.14 11.58
C LEU A 66 55.49 -45.18 11.06
N HIS A 67 55.26 -43.86 11.28
CA HIS A 67 55.88 -43.14 12.40
C HIS A 67 55.16 -41.80 12.70
N ASP A 68 54.84 -41.62 13.98
CA ASP A 68 54.40 -40.40 14.65
C ASP A 68 55.53 -39.37 14.76
N GLU A 69 55.21 -38.07 14.68
CA GLU A 69 55.76 -37.04 15.58
C GLU A 69 54.73 -35.90 15.77
N ALA A 70 54.29 -35.72 17.02
CA ALA A 70 53.76 -34.47 17.58
C ALA A 70 54.67 -34.08 18.75
N PRO A 71 54.90 -32.79 19.06
CA PRO A 71 54.30 -32.16 20.27
C PRO A 71 54.28 -30.59 20.18
N PRO A 72 54.14 -29.78 21.27
CA PRO A 72 53.70 -29.98 22.66
C PRO A 72 52.47 -29.08 22.97
N TRP A 73 51.69 -29.16 24.06
CA TRP A 73 51.99 -29.23 25.48
C TRP A 73 50.74 -29.73 26.22
N THR A 74 51.00 -30.50 27.28
CA THR A 74 50.07 -31.25 28.12
C THR A 74 49.64 -30.47 29.37
N ALA A 75 48.43 -30.72 29.87
CA ALA A 75 48.13 -30.63 31.29
C ALA A 75 46.94 -31.51 31.72
N LYS A 76 47.30 -32.66 32.30
CA LYS A 76 46.70 -33.40 33.43
C LYS A 76 45.18 -33.67 33.47
N ARG A 77 44.86 -34.98 33.35
CA ARG A 77 43.74 -35.65 34.03
C ARG A 77 44.06 -35.85 35.52
N ALA A 78 43.03 -35.74 36.36
CA ALA A 78 42.91 -36.49 37.61
C ALA A 78 41.57 -37.24 37.57
N ALA A 79 41.63 -38.52 37.94
CA ALA A 79 40.57 -39.52 37.83
C ALA A 79 39.57 -39.44 38.98
N VAL A 80 38.31 -39.81 38.74
CA VAL A 80 37.40 -40.48 39.70
C VAL A 80 36.49 -41.44 38.93
N GLU A 81 36.09 -42.48 39.64
CA GLU A 81 35.59 -43.80 39.27
C GLU A 81 34.21 -43.86 38.59
N THR A 82 33.98 -45.04 38.01
CA THR A 82 32.72 -45.55 37.46
C THR A 82 31.66 -45.78 38.53
N GLU A 83 30.42 -45.36 38.26
CA GLU A 83 29.20 -46.02 38.79
C GLU A 83 28.03 -45.80 37.82
N GLU A 84 27.32 -46.90 37.55
CA GLU A 84 26.11 -46.97 36.74
C GLU A 84 24.95 -46.22 37.42
N LEU A 85 24.30 -45.30 36.69
CA LEU A 85 22.97 -44.80 37.04
C LEU A 85 22.10 -44.84 35.78
N VAL A 86 21.04 -45.64 35.90
CA VAL A 86 19.90 -45.71 34.98
C VAL A 86 19.15 -44.38 35.07
N GLU A 87 19.16 -43.60 33.98
CA GLU A 87 18.23 -42.48 33.83
C GLU A 87 17.11 -42.89 32.87
N GLU A 88 15.88 -42.86 33.40
CA GLU A 88 14.65 -43.00 32.64
C GLU A 88 14.57 -41.91 31.55
N PRO A 89 13.89 -42.16 30.41
CA PRO A 89 13.68 -41.14 29.41
C PRO A 89 12.85 -40.01 30.01
N GLY A 90 13.51 -38.89 30.30
CA GLY A 90 12.85 -37.64 30.68
C GLY A 90 11.82 -37.27 29.63
N GLU A 91 10.57 -37.15 30.07
CA GLU A 91 9.50 -36.53 29.32
C GLU A 91 10.00 -35.17 28.80
N ILE A 92 10.01 -35.02 27.47
CA ILE A 92 10.13 -33.70 26.86
C ILE A 92 8.82 -33.02 27.22
N GLU A 93 8.84 -32.23 28.29
CA GLU A 93 7.81 -31.24 28.52
C GLU A 93 7.78 -30.36 27.26
N GLU A 94 6.72 -30.51 26.46
CA GLU A 94 6.36 -29.49 25.49
C GLU A 94 6.14 -28.22 26.30
N GLU A 95 7.16 -27.36 26.37
CA GLU A 95 6.99 -25.98 26.78
C GLU A 95 5.90 -25.40 25.87
N ASN A 96 4.67 -25.38 26.38
CA ASN A 96 3.61 -24.50 25.95
C ASN A 96 4.10 -23.07 26.27
N GLU A 97 5.08 -22.58 25.50
CA GLU A 97 5.29 -21.16 25.34
C GLU A 97 3.99 -20.61 24.77
N GLU A 98 3.13 -20.08 25.64
CA GLU A 98 1.87 -19.46 25.22
C GLU A 98 2.20 -18.39 24.18
N ILE A 99 1.82 -18.65 22.92
CA ILE A 99 2.08 -17.73 21.81
C ILE A 99 1.41 -16.39 22.17
N PRO A 100 2.17 -15.30 22.34
CA PRO A 100 1.62 -14.03 22.76
C PRO A 100 0.66 -13.49 21.69
N ILE A 101 -0.60 -13.30 22.07
CA ILE A 101 -1.60 -12.59 21.28
C ILE A 101 -1.50 -11.11 21.65
N ARG A 102 -0.96 -10.28 20.76
CA ARG A 102 -0.93 -8.83 20.95
C ARG A 102 -2.15 -8.21 20.27
N ALA A 103 -3.29 -8.31 20.94
CA ALA A 103 -4.44 -7.51 20.57
C ALA A 103 -4.13 -6.03 20.82
N LEU A 104 -4.35 -5.18 19.82
CA LEU A 104 -4.26 -3.75 20.02
C LEU A 104 -5.50 -3.27 20.77
N GLU A 105 -5.28 -2.67 21.94
CA GLU A 105 -6.26 -1.82 22.61
C GLU A 105 -6.42 -0.54 21.78
N GLU A 106 -7.30 -0.58 20.79
CA GLU A 106 -7.90 0.66 20.29
C GLU A 106 -8.88 1.13 21.38
N PRO A 107 -8.81 2.40 21.84
CA PRO A 107 -9.84 2.93 22.70
C PRO A 107 -11.19 2.69 22.02
N PRO A 108 -12.24 2.29 22.77
CA PRO A 108 -13.58 2.19 22.22
C PRO A 108 -13.88 3.45 21.43
N TRP A 109 -14.47 3.29 20.25
CA TRP A 109 -14.98 4.43 19.51
C TRP A 109 -16.03 5.14 20.38
N GLU A 110 -15.61 6.16 21.12
CA GLU A 110 -16.52 7.05 21.82
C GLU A 110 -17.07 8.04 20.81
N LYS A 111 -18.38 8.02 20.59
CA LYS A 111 -19.07 9.02 19.77
C LYS A 111 -18.60 10.41 20.23
N PRO A 112 -18.00 11.25 19.37
CA PRO A 112 -17.73 12.63 19.74
C PRO A 112 -19.03 13.27 20.21
N LEU A 113 -19.03 13.82 21.44
CA LEU A 113 -20.19 14.49 22.00
C LEU A 113 -20.74 15.48 20.98
N ALA A 114 -21.99 15.29 20.56
CA ALA A 114 -22.65 16.17 19.62
C ALA A 114 -22.50 17.63 20.09
N PRO A 115 -22.20 18.59 19.20
CA PRO A 115 -22.21 19.99 19.58
C PRO A 115 -23.59 20.32 20.16
N LYS A 116 -23.61 20.97 21.32
CA LYS A 116 -24.83 21.35 22.03
C LYS A 116 -25.79 22.06 21.05
N PRO A 117 -27.10 21.76 21.09
CA PRO A 117 -28.05 22.36 20.17
C PRO A 117 -28.03 23.88 20.35
N VAL A 118 -27.63 24.59 19.29
CA VAL A 118 -27.84 26.04 19.19
C VAL A 118 -29.35 26.23 19.12
N GLN A 119 -29.90 26.94 20.11
CA GLN A 119 -31.33 27.19 20.25
C GLN A 119 -31.91 27.74 18.94
N GLU A 120 -32.88 27.01 18.41
CA GLU A 120 -33.64 27.35 17.23
C GLU A 120 -34.52 28.56 17.54
N GLN A 121 -34.10 29.75 17.07
CA GLN A 121 -34.93 30.95 17.12
C GLN A 121 -35.89 30.94 15.93
N GLU A 122 -37.19 31.10 16.23
CA GLU A 122 -38.28 31.08 15.26
C GLU A 122 -38.08 32.02 14.06
N PRO A 123 -38.59 31.66 12.86
CA PRO A 123 -38.33 32.42 11.64
C PRO A 123 -39.22 33.68 11.58
N GLY A 124 -38.71 34.79 12.10
CA GLY A 124 -39.21 36.12 11.81
C GLY A 124 -39.01 36.44 10.32
N ARG A 125 -40.11 36.65 9.59
CA ARG A 125 -40.16 37.04 8.17
C ARG A 125 -39.14 38.15 7.86
N ARG A 126 -38.05 37.80 7.17
CA ARG A 126 -37.13 38.77 6.56
C ARG A 126 -37.00 38.54 5.06
N ARG A 127 -37.19 39.66 4.38
CA ARG A 127 -37.07 39.97 2.95
C ARG A 127 -35.90 39.22 2.29
N LYS A 128 -36.14 38.66 1.09
CA LYS A 128 -35.11 38.02 0.25
C LYS A 128 -34.07 39.05 -0.19
N GLU A 129 -33.05 39.25 0.62
CA GLU A 129 -31.78 39.82 0.21
C GLU A 129 -30.83 38.65 -0.05
N ARG A 130 -30.32 38.55 -1.28
CA ARG A 130 -29.29 37.58 -1.67
C ARG A 130 -27.95 38.03 -1.07
N SER A 131 -27.82 37.91 0.25
CA SER A 131 -26.54 37.85 0.92
C SER A 131 -26.00 36.43 0.73
N GLY A 132 -24.78 36.28 0.22
CA GLY A 132 -24.14 34.99 -0.05
C GLY A 132 -24.23 34.06 1.15
N ARG A 133 -24.99 32.97 1.04
CA ARG A 133 -25.06 31.96 2.08
C ARG A 133 -23.72 31.25 2.12
N ALA A 134 -23.01 31.38 3.24
CA ALA A 134 -21.81 30.58 3.50
C ALA A 134 -22.14 29.10 3.33
N TYR A 135 -21.29 28.38 2.60
CA TYR A 135 -21.46 26.94 2.40
C TYR A 135 -21.35 26.22 3.75
N ILE A 136 -22.36 25.41 4.09
CA ILE A 136 -22.39 24.64 5.33
C ILE A 136 -21.89 23.23 5.01
N MET A 137 -20.88 22.78 5.74
CA MET A 137 -20.34 21.43 5.60
C MET A 137 -21.39 20.38 6.00
N PRO A 138 -21.45 19.23 5.30
CA PRO A 138 -22.36 18.15 5.67
C PRO A 138 -22.03 17.59 7.06
N ALA A 139 -23.06 17.25 7.84
CA ALA A 139 -22.88 16.61 9.14
C ALA A 139 -22.63 15.10 8.96
N THR A 140 -21.72 14.52 9.75
CA THR A 140 -21.39 13.08 9.72
C THR A 140 -22.56 12.19 10.15
N SER A 141 -23.61 12.77 10.73
CA SER A 141 -24.88 12.10 11.02
C SER A 141 -25.63 11.61 9.77
N LEU A 142 -25.29 12.13 8.58
CA LEU A 142 -25.82 11.63 7.30
C LEU A 142 -25.22 10.26 6.92
N LEU A 143 -24.13 9.84 7.58
CA LEU A 143 -23.46 8.57 7.35
C LEU A 143 -23.97 7.51 8.32
N ASN A 144 -23.94 6.26 7.86
CA ASN A 144 -24.32 5.09 8.66
C ASN A 144 -23.53 5.03 9.98
N GLU A 145 -24.20 4.57 11.03
CA GLU A 145 -23.54 4.35 12.32
C GLU A 145 -22.44 3.30 12.21
N VAL A 146 -21.41 3.45 13.04
CA VAL A 146 -20.28 2.53 13.09
C VAL A 146 -20.73 1.23 13.76
N PRO A 147 -20.62 0.07 13.10
CA PRO A 147 -20.99 -1.20 13.72
C PRO A 147 -20.04 -1.54 14.88
N PRO A 148 -20.52 -2.22 15.93
CA PRO A 148 -19.68 -2.65 17.03
C PRO A 148 -18.62 -3.66 16.54
N ARG A 149 -17.44 -3.61 17.15
CA ARG A 149 -16.35 -4.55 16.85
C ARG A 149 -16.69 -5.94 17.39
N ASN A 150 -16.43 -6.97 16.59
CA ASN A 150 -16.53 -8.35 17.06
C ASN A 150 -15.31 -8.67 17.92
N PRO A 151 -15.48 -9.29 19.10
CA PRO A 151 -14.35 -9.78 19.87
C PRO A 151 -13.64 -10.89 19.10
N TYR A 152 -12.33 -10.98 19.28
CA TYR A 152 -11.51 -12.06 18.72
C TYR A 152 -11.63 -13.31 19.60
N ASP A 153 -11.66 -14.48 18.96
CA ASP A 153 -11.61 -15.76 19.65
C ASP A 153 -10.15 -16.21 19.76
N GLU A 154 -9.59 -16.16 20.96
CA GLU A 154 -8.19 -16.54 21.22
C GLU A 154 -7.91 -18.01 20.91
N GLN A 155 -8.88 -18.90 21.16
CA GLN A 155 -8.72 -20.33 20.89
C GLN A 155 -8.63 -20.56 19.38
N GLU A 156 -9.51 -19.91 18.62
CA GLU A 156 -9.50 -19.96 17.16
C GLU A 156 -8.17 -19.48 16.56
N LEU A 157 -7.62 -18.38 17.11
CA LEU A 157 -6.34 -17.85 16.67
C LEU A 157 -5.18 -18.81 16.96
N LYS A 158 -5.16 -19.41 18.16
CA LYS A 158 -4.15 -20.42 18.54
C LYS A 158 -4.25 -21.68 17.66
N GLU A 159 -5.47 -22.17 17.39
CA GLU A 159 -5.69 -23.28 16.45
C GLU A 159 -5.18 -22.96 15.04
N THR A 160 -5.40 -21.73 14.58
CA THR A 160 -4.93 -21.29 13.26
C THR A 160 -3.40 -21.24 13.22
N ALA A 161 -2.75 -20.74 14.28
CA ALA A 161 -1.30 -20.77 14.41
C ALA A 161 -0.73 -22.20 14.40
N ALA A 162 -1.37 -23.13 15.11
CA ALA A 162 -0.99 -24.54 15.11
C ALA A 162 -1.14 -25.18 13.72
N LYS A 163 -2.22 -24.86 12.99
CA LYS A 163 -2.42 -25.30 11.60
C LYS A 163 -1.35 -24.75 10.66
N ILE A 164 -0.97 -23.48 10.80
CA ILE A 164 0.11 -22.87 10.02
C ILE A 164 1.42 -23.63 10.24
N LYS A 165 1.78 -23.88 11.50
CA LYS A 165 2.98 -24.66 11.86
C LYS A 165 2.95 -26.05 11.23
N SER A 166 1.89 -26.81 11.48
CA SER A 166 1.71 -28.18 10.97
C SER A 166 1.78 -28.23 9.44
N LYS A 167 1.16 -27.27 8.74
CA LYS A 167 1.20 -27.22 7.27
C LYS A 167 2.59 -26.92 6.73
N PHE A 168 3.35 -26.02 7.34
CA PHE A 168 4.73 -25.81 6.90
C PHE A 168 5.63 -27.02 7.15
N GLU A 169 5.43 -27.73 8.26
CA GLU A 169 6.15 -28.97 8.56
C GLU A 169 5.92 -30.05 7.48
N GLU A 170 4.69 -30.20 6.97
CA GLU A 170 4.36 -31.09 5.85
C GLU A 170 5.22 -30.80 4.59
N PHE A 171 5.61 -29.54 4.38
CA PHE A 171 6.46 -29.11 3.27
C PHE A 171 7.96 -29.01 3.61
N ASN A 172 8.38 -29.60 4.74
CA ASN A 172 9.74 -29.52 5.27
C ASN A 172 10.20 -28.07 5.51
N VAL A 173 9.29 -27.20 5.95
CA VAL A 173 9.59 -25.83 6.41
C VAL A 173 9.39 -25.83 7.92
N LEU A 174 10.44 -26.13 8.67
CA LEU A 174 10.40 -26.16 10.13
C LEU A 174 10.44 -24.74 10.72
N GLY A 175 9.84 -24.56 11.88
CA GLY A 175 9.77 -23.28 12.56
C GLY A 175 8.55 -23.17 13.47
N SER A 176 8.31 -21.98 13.99
CA SER A 176 7.21 -21.74 14.92
C SER A 176 6.58 -20.37 14.73
N VAL A 177 5.31 -20.25 15.11
CA VAL A 177 4.63 -18.95 15.22
C VAL A 177 5.00 -18.35 16.57
N VAL A 178 5.62 -17.18 16.55
CA VAL A 178 6.17 -16.52 17.75
C VAL A 178 5.23 -15.44 18.30
N GLN A 179 4.35 -14.89 17.46
CA GLN A 179 3.43 -13.82 17.86
C GLN A 179 2.20 -13.82 16.96
N ILE A 180 1.03 -13.49 17.52
CA ILE A 180 -0.23 -13.33 16.79
C ILE A 180 -0.70 -11.88 16.95
N ASN A 181 -0.93 -11.21 15.82
CA ASN A 181 -1.39 -9.81 15.77
C ASN A 181 -2.76 -9.77 15.08
N PRO A 182 -3.88 -9.84 15.82
CA PRO A 182 -5.21 -9.77 15.24
C PRO A 182 -5.52 -8.36 14.73
N GLY A 183 -5.89 -8.28 13.45
CA GLY A 183 -6.32 -7.05 12.79
C GLY A 183 -7.82 -7.03 12.51
N PRO A 184 -8.36 -5.95 11.89
CA PRO A 184 -9.79 -5.82 11.60
C PRO A 184 -10.26 -6.80 10.50
N VAL A 185 -9.45 -6.99 9.45
CA VAL A 185 -9.82 -7.80 8.27
C VAL A 185 -8.96 -9.06 8.15
N VAL A 186 -7.67 -8.94 8.47
CA VAL A 186 -6.68 -10.02 8.44
C VAL A 186 -6.00 -10.11 9.81
N THR A 187 -5.47 -11.28 10.14
CA THR A 187 -4.59 -11.49 11.29
C THR A 187 -3.20 -11.82 10.79
N THR A 188 -2.19 -11.15 11.35
CA THR A 188 -0.80 -11.40 11.02
C THR A 188 -0.19 -12.37 12.04
N PHE A 189 0.23 -13.53 11.56
CA PHE A 189 0.97 -14.53 12.32
C PHE A 189 2.47 -14.33 12.04
N GLU A 190 3.25 -13.97 13.07
CA GLU A 190 4.70 -13.83 12.95
C GLU A 190 5.35 -15.22 13.03
N TYR A 191 5.79 -15.75 11.90
CA TYR A 191 6.46 -17.04 11.78
C TYR A 191 7.97 -16.89 11.78
N LYS A 192 8.66 -17.64 12.64
CA LYS A 192 10.12 -17.72 12.68
C LYS A 192 10.54 -19.06 12.07
N PRO A 193 11.10 -19.06 10.85
CA PRO A 193 11.64 -20.28 10.26
C PRO A 193 12.94 -20.69 10.94
N ASP A 194 13.20 -21.99 10.97
CA ASP A 194 14.46 -22.54 11.46
C ASP A 194 15.66 -22.18 10.56
N ALA A 195 16.84 -22.29 11.15
CA ALA A 195 18.09 -22.01 10.45
C ALA A 195 18.23 -22.86 9.18
N GLY A 196 18.61 -22.22 8.08
CA GLY A 196 18.83 -22.89 6.78
C GLY A 196 17.63 -22.90 5.84
N ILE A 197 16.44 -22.48 6.30
CA ILE A 197 15.27 -22.34 5.44
C ILE A 197 15.35 -21.05 4.63
N LYS A 198 15.24 -21.18 3.31
CA LYS A 198 15.26 -20.05 2.38
C LYS A 198 13.91 -19.35 2.36
N TYR A 199 13.91 -18.02 2.38
CA TYR A 199 12.70 -17.19 2.27
C TYR A 199 11.82 -17.57 1.06
N ASN A 200 12.43 -17.76 -0.12
CA ASN A 200 11.71 -18.13 -1.34
C ASN A 200 10.94 -19.46 -1.19
N LYS A 201 11.41 -20.38 -0.33
CA LYS A 201 10.70 -21.64 -0.08
C LYS A 201 9.38 -21.36 0.65
N ILE A 202 9.38 -20.41 1.57
CA ILE A 202 8.21 -20.02 2.37
C ILE A 202 7.21 -19.26 1.49
N THR A 203 7.67 -18.26 0.72
CA THR A 203 6.77 -17.45 -0.13
C THR A 203 6.09 -18.26 -1.21
N ASN A 204 6.75 -19.30 -1.74
CA ASN A 204 6.16 -20.17 -2.75
C ASN A 204 5.06 -21.09 -2.21
N LEU A 205 4.97 -21.26 -0.90
CA LEU A 205 3.93 -22.09 -0.25
C LEU A 205 2.66 -21.29 0.06
N ALA A 206 2.54 -20.02 -0.37
CA ALA A 206 1.37 -19.20 -0.05
C ALA A 206 0.05 -19.83 -0.54
N GLU A 207 0.02 -20.36 -1.77
CA GLU A 207 -1.17 -21.02 -2.34
C GLU A 207 -1.48 -22.36 -1.64
N ASP A 208 -0.46 -23.17 -1.37
CA ASP A 208 -0.60 -24.44 -0.65
C ASP A 208 -1.09 -24.24 0.79
N LEU A 209 -0.55 -23.23 1.46
CA LEU A 209 -0.97 -22.83 2.81
C LEU A 209 -2.42 -22.33 2.79
N CYS A 210 -2.80 -21.55 1.77
CA CYS A 210 -4.17 -21.08 1.58
C CYS A 210 -5.16 -22.24 1.48
N LEU A 211 -4.80 -23.29 0.72
CA LEU A 211 -5.59 -24.52 0.60
C LEU A 211 -5.69 -25.26 1.94
N GLY A 212 -4.56 -25.38 2.66
CA GLY A 212 -4.51 -26.04 3.96
C GLY A 212 -5.31 -25.34 5.06
N LEU A 213 -5.38 -24.01 5.01
CA LEU A 213 -6.13 -23.18 5.96
C LEU A 213 -7.59 -22.94 5.55
N GLN A 214 -7.98 -23.33 4.33
CA GLN A 214 -9.32 -23.11 3.77
C GLN A 214 -9.72 -21.62 3.73
N CYS A 215 -8.77 -20.74 3.42
CA CYS A 215 -9.01 -19.30 3.28
C CYS A 215 -8.99 -18.86 1.81
N GLU A 216 -9.42 -17.63 1.55
CA GLU A 216 -9.48 -17.06 0.19
C GLU A 216 -8.10 -16.72 -0.39
N SER A 217 -7.21 -16.19 0.45
CA SER A 217 -5.84 -15.83 0.09
C SER A 217 -4.99 -15.74 1.35
N VAL A 218 -3.67 -15.91 1.20
CA VAL A 218 -2.68 -15.67 2.25
C VAL A 218 -1.58 -14.79 1.67
N LEU A 219 -1.18 -13.76 2.40
CA LEU A 219 -0.03 -12.93 2.05
C LEU A 219 1.15 -13.28 2.96
N ILE A 220 2.30 -13.54 2.36
CA ILE A 220 3.55 -13.86 3.07
C ILE A 220 4.56 -12.76 2.78
N GLU A 221 4.90 -11.98 3.79
CA GLU A 221 5.86 -10.87 3.67
C GLU A 221 6.92 -10.90 4.77
N ARG A 222 8.10 -10.37 4.48
CA ARG A 222 9.14 -10.19 5.48
C ARG A 222 8.80 -9.03 6.40
N ILE A 223 8.92 -9.21 7.71
CA ILE A 223 8.78 -8.11 8.67
C ILE A 223 10.10 -7.32 8.75
N PRO A 224 10.12 -6.02 8.42
CA PRO A 224 11.33 -5.21 8.51
C PRO A 224 11.90 -5.19 9.93
N GLY A 225 13.21 -5.33 10.05
CA GLY A 225 13.89 -5.27 11.35
C GLY A 225 13.76 -6.53 12.23
N LYS A 226 12.97 -7.53 11.82
CA LYS A 226 12.86 -8.82 12.54
C LYS A 226 13.34 -10.00 11.66
N PRO A 227 13.86 -11.09 12.26
CA PRO A 227 14.17 -12.34 11.55
C PRO A 227 12.93 -13.22 11.36
N THR A 228 11.74 -12.63 11.22
CA THR A 228 10.45 -13.32 11.11
C THR A 228 9.73 -12.94 9.82
N VAL A 229 8.82 -13.82 9.42
CA VAL A 229 7.95 -13.66 8.26
C VAL A 229 6.53 -13.43 8.78
N GLY A 230 5.87 -12.39 8.29
CA GLY A 230 4.46 -12.12 8.57
C GLY A 230 3.59 -12.92 7.60
N ILE A 231 2.67 -13.69 8.15
CA ILE A 231 1.68 -14.46 7.39
C ILE A 231 0.33 -13.86 7.70
N GLU A 232 -0.24 -13.16 6.73
CA GLU A 232 -1.55 -12.53 6.87
C GLU A 232 -2.63 -13.48 6.38
N VAL A 233 -3.47 -13.91 7.33
CA VAL A 233 -4.60 -14.80 7.06
C VAL A 233 -5.89 -14.03 7.27
N PRO A 234 -6.85 -14.09 6.33
CA PRO A 234 -8.14 -13.43 6.48
C PRO A 234 -8.90 -13.93 7.72
N ASN A 235 -9.50 -13.00 8.47
CA ASN A 235 -10.36 -13.35 9.59
C ASN A 235 -11.65 -14.00 9.08
N LYS A 236 -12.19 -14.97 9.83
CA LYS A 236 -13.52 -15.55 9.54
C LYS A 236 -14.63 -14.50 9.65
N ARG A 237 -14.49 -13.56 10.60
CA ARG A 237 -15.39 -12.41 10.78
C ARG A 237 -14.62 -11.12 10.52
N ARG A 238 -14.77 -10.56 9.32
CA ARG A 238 -14.13 -9.30 8.91
C ARG A 238 -14.90 -8.12 9.48
N GLU A 239 -14.19 -7.16 10.07
CA GLU A 239 -14.76 -5.88 10.50
C GLU A 239 -15.10 -5.01 9.28
N LEU A 240 -16.28 -4.38 9.28
CA LEU A 240 -16.63 -3.38 8.30
C LEU A 240 -16.03 -2.04 8.71
N ILE A 241 -15.09 -1.53 7.91
CA ILE A 241 -14.47 -0.22 8.14
C ILE A 241 -15.42 0.86 7.65
N SER A 242 -16.06 1.58 8.58
CA SER A 242 -17.02 2.63 8.24
C SER A 242 -16.32 3.93 7.87
N LEU A 243 -16.77 4.57 6.78
CA LEU A 243 -16.30 5.91 6.40
C LEU A 243 -16.52 6.93 7.53
N ARG A 244 -17.63 6.82 8.26
CA ARG A 244 -17.96 7.74 9.36
C ARG A 244 -16.89 7.71 10.45
N GLN A 245 -16.43 6.52 10.82
CA GLN A 245 -15.38 6.32 11.81
C GLN A 245 -14.08 7.03 11.41
N VAL A 246 -13.72 6.93 10.12
CA VAL A 246 -12.50 7.57 9.62
C VAL A 246 -12.66 9.09 9.56
N LEU A 247 -13.82 9.60 9.16
CA LEU A 247 -14.06 11.04 9.09
C LEU A 247 -14.15 11.71 10.46
N GLU A 248 -14.71 11.02 11.46
CA GLU A 248 -14.82 11.53 12.83
C GLU A 248 -13.50 11.36 13.63
N SER A 249 -12.50 10.68 13.06
CA SER A 249 -11.19 10.45 13.69
C SER A 249 -10.37 11.73 13.89
N GLU A 250 -9.50 11.74 14.90
CA GLU A 250 -8.60 12.87 15.15
C GLU A 250 -7.63 13.06 13.97
N GLU A 251 -7.14 11.97 13.37
CA GLU A 251 -6.23 12.01 12.23
C GLU A 251 -6.84 12.75 11.04
N PHE A 252 -8.13 12.52 10.76
CA PHE A 252 -8.82 13.24 9.71
C PHE A 252 -9.17 14.68 10.10
N GLN A 253 -9.72 14.89 11.30
CA GLN A 253 -10.19 16.21 11.75
C GLN A 253 -9.03 17.21 11.91
N SER A 254 -7.92 16.78 12.52
CA SER A 254 -6.74 17.61 12.77
C SER A 254 -5.92 17.95 11.52
N SER A 255 -6.11 17.20 10.42
CA SER A 255 -5.36 17.46 9.18
C SER A 255 -5.65 18.87 8.63
N ALA A 256 -4.59 19.63 8.36
CA ALA A 256 -4.69 21.00 7.84
C ALA A 256 -5.04 21.04 6.34
N SER A 257 -4.68 20.00 5.58
CA SER A 257 -4.87 19.97 4.13
C SER A 257 -6.35 19.84 3.75
N LYS A 258 -6.76 20.66 2.78
CA LYS A 258 -8.09 20.60 2.16
C LYS A 258 -8.25 19.43 1.20
N LEU A 259 -7.14 18.79 0.83
CA LEU A 259 -7.08 17.61 -0.02
C LEU A 259 -6.77 16.34 0.78
N THR A 260 -7.19 16.30 2.05
CA THR A 260 -7.09 15.11 2.89
C THR A 260 -8.10 14.07 2.41
N ILE A 261 -7.62 12.86 2.18
CA ILE A 261 -8.39 11.71 1.75
C ILE A 261 -8.32 10.58 2.79
N THR A 262 -9.43 9.88 2.96
CA THR A 262 -9.51 8.73 3.86
C THR A 262 -9.01 7.47 3.15
N MET A 263 -8.19 6.67 3.84
CA MET A 263 -7.66 5.40 3.31
C MET A 263 -8.26 4.18 4.01
N GLY A 264 -8.85 4.34 5.19
CA GLY A 264 -9.42 3.25 5.99
C GLY A 264 -8.57 2.95 7.22
N LYS A 265 -8.43 1.66 7.54
CA LYS A 265 -7.57 1.17 8.63
C LYS A 265 -6.39 0.38 8.07
N ASP A 266 -5.24 0.42 8.74
CA ASP A 266 -4.13 -0.48 8.45
C ASP A 266 -4.41 -1.92 8.95
N ILE A 267 -3.50 -2.86 8.67
CA ILE A 267 -3.59 -4.26 9.16
C ILE A 267 -3.63 -4.34 10.69
N SER A 268 -3.18 -3.29 11.38
CA SER A 268 -3.19 -3.16 12.83
C SER A 268 -4.47 -2.50 13.35
N GLY A 269 -5.39 -2.08 12.48
CA GLY A 269 -6.64 -1.42 12.85
C GLY A 269 -6.54 0.09 13.07
N ARG A 270 -5.36 0.69 12.96
CA ARG A 270 -5.18 2.14 13.11
C ARG A 270 -5.73 2.87 11.89
N ILE A 271 -6.41 3.97 12.15
CA ILE A 271 -6.95 4.82 11.10
C ILE A 271 -5.81 5.45 10.29
N LYS A 272 -5.95 5.41 8.97
CA LYS A 272 -5.01 6.01 8.03
C LYS A 272 -5.72 7.01 7.13
N VAL A 273 -5.12 8.19 7.06
CA VAL A 273 -5.48 9.27 6.13
C VAL A 273 -4.25 9.63 5.32
N ALA A 274 -4.47 10.15 4.12
CA ALA A 274 -3.41 10.63 3.24
C ALA A 274 -3.78 12.01 2.70
N THR A 275 -2.81 12.73 2.13
CA THR A 275 -3.02 14.04 1.50
C THR A 275 -2.66 13.98 0.03
N LEU A 276 -3.55 14.42 -0.85
CA LEU A 276 -3.24 14.47 -2.29
C LEU A 276 -2.13 15.48 -2.62
N GLU A 277 -1.82 16.43 -1.73
CA GLU A 277 -0.70 17.36 -1.93
C GLU A 277 0.67 16.65 -1.97
N THR A 278 0.86 15.64 -1.12
CA THR A 278 2.07 14.81 -1.09
C THR A 278 2.10 13.77 -2.20
N MET A 279 0.93 13.45 -2.78
CA MET A 279 0.72 12.48 -3.85
C MET A 279 -0.09 13.15 -4.97
N PRO A 280 0.51 14.07 -5.74
CA PRO A 280 -0.21 15.03 -6.59
C PRO A 280 -1.11 14.38 -7.63
N HIS A 281 -0.81 13.13 -8.01
CA HIS A 281 -1.64 12.30 -8.87
C HIS A 281 -1.70 10.88 -8.31
N VAL A 282 -2.88 10.27 -8.37
CA VAL A 282 -3.15 8.92 -7.86
C VAL A 282 -3.74 8.07 -8.98
N LEU A 283 -3.22 6.85 -9.15
CA LEU A 283 -3.79 5.84 -10.03
C LEU A 283 -4.45 4.76 -9.17
N ILE A 284 -5.71 4.45 -9.43
CA ILE A 284 -6.47 3.41 -8.73
C ILE A 284 -6.80 2.32 -9.74
N ALA A 285 -6.40 1.09 -9.44
CA ALA A 285 -6.66 -0.08 -10.26
C ALA A 285 -7.23 -1.20 -9.39
N GLY A 286 -8.17 -1.96 -9.94
CA GLY A 286 -8.79 -3.11 -9.28
C GLY A 286 -9.72 -3.81 -10.26
N SER A 287 -9.86 -5.13 -10.11
CA SER A 287 -10.85 -5.89 -10.86
C SER A 287 -12.27 -5.55 -10.40
N THR A 288 -13.27 -5.90 -11.20
CA THR A 288 -14.68 -5.74 -10.82
C THR A 288 -14.94 -6.45 -9.49
N GLY A 289 -15.57 -5.74 -8.55
CA GLY A 289 -15.86 -6.26 -7.22
C GLY A 289 -14.72 -6.10 -6.20
N ALA A 290 -13.52 -5.66 -6.61
CA ALA A 290 -12.40 -5.42 -5.68
C ALA A 290 -12.58 -4.14 -4.81
N GLY A 291 -13.64 -3.37 -5.06
CA GLY A 291 -13.94 -2.15 -4.29
C GLY A 291 -13.44 -0.84 -4.90
N LYS A 292 -13.01 -0.81 -6.18
CA LYS A 292 -12.57 0.42 -6.89
C LYS A 292 -13.60 1.56 -6.75
N SER A 293 -14.86 1.28 -7.06
CA SER A 293 -15.94 2.27 -7.03
C SER A 293 -16.23 2.76 -5.60
N VAL A 294 -16.16 1.87 -4.60
CA VAL A 294 -16.34 2.23 -3.19
C VAL A 294 -15.20 3.12 -2.71
N MET A 295 -13.96 2.79 -3.09
CA MET A 295 -12.78 3.61 -2.80
C MET A 295 -12.91 4.99 -3.45
N LEU A 296 -13.29 5.06 -4.72
CA LEU A 296 -13.47 6.33 -5.42
C LEU A 296 -14.52 7.22 -4.72
N ASN A 297 -15.68 6.66 -4.38
CA ASN A 297 -16.71 7.37 -3.62
C ASN A 297 -16.21 7.84 -2.25
N THR A 298 -15.43 7.01 -1.57
CA THR A 298 -14.81 7.34 -0.28
C THR A 298 -13.85 8.53 -0.39
N LEU A 299 -13.05 8.59 -1.46
CA LEU A 299 -12.17 9.71 -1.75
C LEU A 299 -12.95 11.00 -2.03
N ILE A 300 -14.01 10.93 -2.85
CA ILE A 300 -14.87 12.10 -3.12
C ILE A 300 -15.52 12.60 -1.84
N MET A 301 -16.13 11.70 -1.05
CA MET A 301 -16.72 12.06 0.23
C MET A 301 -15.72 12.72 1.17
N SER A 302 -14.48 12.22 1.22
CA SER A 302 -13.42 12.83 2.02
C SER A 302 -13.23 14.32 1.68
N LEU A 303 -13.22 14.66 0.39
CA LEU A 303 -13.09 16.05 -0.06
C LEU A 303 -14.34 16.88 0.30
N LEU A 304 -15.55 16.33 0.10
CA LEU A 304 -16.80 17.04 0.40
C LEU A 304 -17.01 17.30 1.89
N TYR A 305 -16.49 16.45 2.77
CA TYR A 305 -16.51 16.64 4.22
C TYR A 305 -15.34 17.51 4.73
N LYS A 306 -14.32 17.80 3.90
CA LYS A 306 -13.13 18.57 4.31
C LYS A 306 -13.06 19.99 3.74
N ALA A 307 -13.63 20.22 2.56
CA ALA A 307 -13.45 21.46 1.82
C ALA A 307 -14.75 22.04 1.25
N THR A 308 -14.82 23.37 1.22
CA THR A 308 -15.91 24.11 0.58
C THR A 308 -15.70 24.24 -0.94
N PRO A 309 -16.73 24.60 -1.74
CA PRO A 309 -16.60 24.84 -3.18
C PRO A 309 -15.65 25.98 -3.57
N GLU A 310 -15.33 26.88 -2.64
CA GLU A 310 -14.35 27.97 -2.84
C GLU A 310 -12.92 27.49 -2.61
N GLU A 311 -12.74 26.39 -1.88
CA GLU A 311 -11.44 25.80 -1.55
C GLU A 311 -11.07 24.67 -2.52
N VAL A 312 -12.03 23.83 -2.91
CA VAL A 312 -11.82 22.69 -3.82
C VAL A 312 -12.91 22.67 -4.88
N ARG A 313 -12.48 22.50 -6.13
CA ARG A 313 -13.31 22.34 -7.31
C ARG A 313 -13.04 21.02 -8.00
N LEU A 314 -14.11 20.39 -8.48
CA LEU A 314 -14.07 19.05 -9.05
C LEU A 314 -14.41 19.07 -10.54
N ILE A 315 -13.70 18.25 -11.31
CA ILE A 315 -14.08 17.85 -12.66
C ILE A 315 -14.20 16.33 -12.63
N MET A 316 -15.36 15.82 -13.02
CA MET A 316 -15.65 14.39 -13.01
C MET A 316 -15.86 13.87 -14.43
N VAL A 317 -15.19 12.77 -14.76
CA VAL A 317 -15.29 12.08 -16.04
C VAL A 317 -15.77 10.66 -15.79
N ASP A 318 -16.95 10.34 -16.32
CA ASP A 318 -17.60 9.03 -16.20
C ASP A 318 -18.12 8.61 -17.58
N PRO A 319 -17.29 7.93 -18.39
CA PRO A 319 -17.68 7.51 -19.73
C PRO A 319 -18.81 6.45 -19.71
N LYS A 320 -18.95 5.70 -18.61
CA LYS A 320 -19.92 4.61 -18.47
C LYS A 320 -21.25 5.04 -17.87
N ARG A 321 -21.32 6.23 -17.25
CA ARG A 321 -22.51 6.77 -16.54
C ARG A 321 -23.00 5.88 -15.41
N VAL A 322 -22.09 5.19 -14.73
CA VAL A 322 -22.45 4.24 -13.66
C VAL A 322 -22.12 4.82 -12.30
N GLU A 323 -20.93 5.40 -12.15
CA GLU A 323 -20.35 5.66 -10.83
C GLU A 323 -20.50 7.12 -10.40
N LEU A 324 -20.26 8.09 -11.29
CA LEU A 324 -20.17 9.50 -10.90
C LEU A 324 -21.43 10.29 -11.15
N GLY A 325 -22.41 9.74 -11.86
CA GLY A 325 -23.69 10.42 -12.15
C GLY A 325 -24.45 10.88 -10.91
N ILE A 326 -24.25 10.21 -9.76
CA ILE A 326 -24.85 10.59 -8.47
C ILE A 326 -24.35 11.94 -7.93
N TYR A 327 -23.21 12.44 -8.42
CA TYR A 327 -22.62 13.71 -8.00
C TYR A 327 -23.10 14.91 -8.83
N GLU A 328 -23.96 14.69 -9.82
CA GLU A 328 -24.45 15.77 -10.68
C GLU A 328 -25.14 16.86 -9.84
N GLY A 329 -24.77 18.12 -10.09
CA GLY A 329 -25.36 19.28 -9.42
C GLY A 329 -24.74 19.68 -8.07
N ILE A 330 -23.73 18.98 -7.55
CA ILE A 330 -23.01 19.46 -6.36
C ILE A 330 -22.28 20.79 -6.65
N PRO A 331 -22.19 21.72 -5.69
CA PRO A 331 -21.62 23.05 -5.93
C PRO A 331 -20.10 23.04 -6.20
N HIS A 332 -19.41 21.96 -5.83
CA HIS A 332 -17.98 21.79 -6.09
C HIS A 332 -17.67 21.53 -7.57
N LEU A 333 -18.62 21.04 -8.37
CA LEU A 333 -18.40 20.78 -9.79
C LEU A 333 -18.16 22.08 -10.58
N LEU A 334 -17.17 22.06 -11.46
CA LEU A 334 -16.95 23.15 -12.44
C LEU A 334 -17.76 22.96 -13.71
N THR A 335 -18.00 21.71 -14.07
CA THR A 335 -18.79 21.30 -15.24
C THR A 335 -19.71 20.17 -14.82
N PRO A 336 -20.81 19.95 -15.54
CA PRO A 336 -21.56 18.69 -15.45
C PRO A 336 -20.64 17.47 -15.60
N VAL A 337 -21.05 16.33 -15.05
CA VAL A 337 -20.29 15.08 -15.16
C VAL A 337 -20.09 14.76 -16.64
N ILE A 338 -18.82 14.61 -17.03
CA ILE A 338 -18.43 14.48 -18.43
C ILE A 338 -18.57 13.01 -18.83
N THR A 339 -19.50 12.72 -19.75
CA THR A 339 -19.72 11.35 -20.24
C THR A 339 -19.14 11.10 -21.62
N GLU A 340 -18.78 12.15 -22.37
CA GLU A 340 -18.25 12.02 -23.72
C GLU A 340 -16.71 12.13 -23.70
N PRO A 341 -15.96 11.15 -24.23
CA PRO A 341 -14.49 11.16 -24.20
C PRO A 341 -13.89 12.42 -24.85
N LYS A 342 -14.50 12.90 -25.95
CA LYS A 342 -14.07 14.14 -26.61
C LYS A 342 -14.16 15.34 -25.68
N LYS A 343 -15.26 15.47 -24.92
CA LYS A 343 -15.43 16.55 -23.93
C LYS A 343 -14.41 16.41 -22.80
N ALA A 344 -14.08 15.19 -22.38
CA ALA A 344 -13.05 14.95 -21.39
C ALA A 344 -11.67 15.45 -21.88
N THR A 345 -11.32 15.20 -23.14
CA THR A 345 -10.10 15.74 -23.76
C THR A 345 -10.07 17.28 -23.72
N TYR A 346 -11.18 17.94 -24.04
CA TYR A 346 -11.28 19.41 -23.94
C TYR A 346 -11.13 19.89 -22.49
N ALA A 347 -11.73 19.21 -21.52
CA ALA A 347 -11.60 19.56 -20.11
C ALA A 347 -10.15 19.44 -19.61
N LEU A 348 -9.45 18.37 -19.98
CA LEU A 348 -8.03 18.19 -19.66
C LEU A 348 -7.15 19.26 -20.32
N ARG A 349 -7.42 19.59 -21.60
CA ARG A 349 -6.71 20.69 -22.27
C ARG A 349 -6.93 22.03 -21.56
N ASN A 350 -8.16 22.32 -21.13
CA ASN A 350 -8.46 23.52 -20.37
C ASN A 350 -7.80 23.52 -18.98
N ALA A 351 -7.68 22.35 -18.34
CA ALA A 351 -6.93 22.23 -17.08
C ALA A 351 -5.44 22.57 -17.25
N VAL A 352 -4.83 22.21 -18.37
CA VAL A 352 -3.45 22.61 -18.71
C VAL A 352 -3.35 24.13 -18.90
N LEU A 353 -4.29 24.75 -19.61
CA LEU A 353 -4.32 26.21 -19.78
C LEU A 353 -4.52 26.94 -18.45
N GLU A 354 -5.36 26.41 -17.56
CA GLU A 354 -5.55 26.95 -16.22
C GLU A 354 -4.28 26.79 -15.37
N MET A 355 -3.57 25.66 -15.48
CA MET A 355 -2.26 25.48 -14.84
C MET A 355 -1.25 26.55 -15.30
N GLU A 356 -1.13 26.79 -16.60
CA GLU A 356 -0.24 27.84 -17.14
C GLU A 356 -0.63 29.25 -16.65
N ARG A 357 -1.94 29.56 -16.64
CA ARG A 357 -2.46 30.82 -16.07
C ARG A 357 -2.08 30.95 -14.61
N ARG A 358 -2.24 29.91 -13.80
CA ARG A 358 -1.87 29.91 -12.38
C ARG A 358 -0.37 30.11 -12.19
N LEU A 359 0.48 29.44 -12.96
CA LEU A 359 1.93 29.64 -12.88
C LEU A 359 2.34 31.10 -13.13
N LYS A 360 1.69 31.79 -14.08
CA LYS A 360 1.90 33.24 -14.31
C LYS A 360 1.48 34.08 -13.11
N LEU A 361 0.32 33.78 -12.50
CA LEU A 361 -0.15 34.47 -11.28
C LEU A 361 0.78 34.25 -10.09
N LEU A 362 1.27 33.03 -9.90
CA LEU A 362 2.24 32.69 -8.85
C LEU A 362 3.55 33.46 -9.05
N ALA A 363 4.06 33.52 -10.28
CA ALA A 363 5.27 34.26 -10.62
C ALA A 363 5.10 35.78 -10.39
N ALA A 364 3.98 36.36 -10.84
CA ALA A 364 3.67 37.77 -10.62
C ALA A 364 3.61 38.14 -9.13
N GLN A 365 3.13 37.21 -8.29
CA GLN A 365 3.08 37.40 -6.84
C GLN A 365 4.34 36.92 -6.09
N SER A 366 5.37 36.43 -6.80
CA SER A 366 6.62 35.91 -6.24
C SER A 366 6.42 34.79 -5.19
N VAL A 367 5.47 33.89 -5.44
CA VAL A 367 5.13 32.76 -4.56
C VAL A 367 5.34 31.43 -5.29
N ARG A 368 5.64 30.36 -4.54
CA ARG A 368 5.99 29.05 -5.13
C ARG A 368 4.82 28.09 -5.28
N ASN A 369 3.77 28.27 -4.49
CA ASN A 369 2.62 27.36 -4.47
C ASN A 369 1.30 28.11 -4.23
N ILE A 370 0.19 27.41 -4.49
CA ILE A 370 -1.17 27.95 -4.39
C ILE A 370 -1.53 28.36 -2.96
N GLU A 371 -1.00 27.70 -1.94
CA GLU A 371 -1.29 28.04 -0.55
C GLU A 371 -0.67 29.39 -0.16
N GLN A 372 0.60 29.61 -0.53
CA GLN A 372 1.29 30.88 -0.34
C GLN A 372 0.58 32.01 -1.08
N TYR A 373 0.15 31.75 -2.32
CA TYR A 373 -0.67 32.68 -3.08
C TYR A 373 -1.97 33.02 -2.36
N ASN A 374 -2.74 32.00 -1.95
CA ASN A 374 -4.02 32.19 -1.27
C ASN A 374 -3.87 32.89 0.08
N LYS A 375 -2.78 32.65 0.81
CA LYS A 375 -2.47 33.35 2.06
C LYS A 375 -2.20 34.83 1.79
N LYS A 376 -1.35 35.14 0.80
CA LYS A 376 -1.00 36.51 0.41
C LYS A 376 -2.22 37.28 -0.11
N VAL A 377 -3.02 36.69 -0.99
CA VAL A 377 -4.24 37.32 -1.51
C VAL A 377 -5.25 37.59 -0.40
N ARG A 378 -5.47 36.63 0.52
CA ARG A 378 -6.35 36.87 1.69
C ARG A 378 -5.87 38.00 2.59
N GLN A 379 -4.56 38.15 2.79
CA GLN A 379 -3.99 39.27 3.55
C GLN A 379 -4.20 40.61 2.84
N LEU A 380 -4.01 40.66 1.52
CA LEU A 380 -4.26 41.86 0.71
C LEU A 380 -5.74 42.26 0.75
N MET A 381 -6.65 41.29 0.60
CA MET A 381 -8.10 41.54 0.65
C MET A 381 -8.58 41.98 2.05
N ALA A 382 -7.93 41.54 3.12
CA ALA A 382 -8.28 41.92 4.49
C ALA A 382 -7.74 43.30 4.90
N THR A 383 -6.74 43.81 4.18
CA THR A 383 -6.15 45.12 4.50
C THR A 383 -7.03 46.22 3.89
N PRO A 384 -7.65 47.08 4.71
CA PRO A 384 -8.49 48.15 4.18
C PRO A 384 -7.66 49.12 3.34
N ARG A 385 -8.24 49.62 2.25
CA ARG A 385 -7.61 50.63 1.40
C ARG A 385 -7.19 51.84 2.23
N SER A 386 -5.97 52.32 2.02
CA SER A 386 -5.55 53.63 2.51
C SER A 386 -6.42 54.70 1.83
N LEU A 387 -7.09 55.54 2.64
CA LEU A 387 -7.92 56.64 2.14
C LEU A 387 -7.10 57.84 1.68
N PHE A 388 -5.78 57.80 1.86
CA PHE A 388 -4.88 58.95 1.67
C PHE A 388 -3.75 58.69 0.65
N ASP A 389 -3.63 57.48 0.11
CA ASP A 389 -2.62 57.16 -0.90
C ASP A 389 -3.09 57.67 -2.27
N GLN A 390 -2.29 58.54 -2.90
CA GLN A 390 -2.54 59.08 -4.25
C GLN A 390 -1.99 58.19 -5.38
N GLU A 391 -1.38 57.05 -5.05
CA GLU A 391 -0.89 56.10 -6.05
C GLU A 391 -2.10 55.41 -6.71
N GLU A 392 -2.18 55.48 -8.04
CA GLU A 392 -3.16 54.74 -8.83
C GLU A 392 -3.05 53.26 -8.45
N VAL A 393 -4.11 52.74 -7.81
CA VAL A 393 -4.18 51.32 -7.45
C VAL A 393 -4.03 50.51 -8.72
N ASN A 394 -3.00 49.67 -8.82
CA ASN A 394 -2.85 48.78 -9.97
C ASN A 394 -4.14 47.93 -10.07
N PRO A 395 -4.96 48.11 -11.12
CA PRO A 395 -6.27 47.47 -11.25
C PRO A 395 -6.15 45.93 -11.22
N GLU A 396 -4.99 45.40 -11.57
CA GLU A 396 -4.69 43.96 -11.50
C GLU A 396 -4.74 43.40 -10.07
N ILE A 397 -4.52 44.22 -9.03
CA ILE A 397 -4.53 43.77 -7.62
C ILE A 397 -5.96 43.62 -7.09
N GLU A 398 -6.90 44.48 -7.54
CA GLU A 398 -8.31 44.39 -7.13
C GLU A 398 -9.03 43.16 -7.69
N GLU A 399 -8.51 42.58 -8.78
CA GLU A 399 -9.08 41.37 -9.38
C GLU A 399 -8.54 40.06 -8.77
N LEU A 400 -7.52 40.12 -7.91
CA LEU A 400 -6.94 38.92 -7.32
C LEU A 400 -7.93 38.24 -6.37
N ARG A 401 -8.26 36.99 -6.68
CA ARG A 401 -9.07 36.12 -5.83
C ARG A 401 -8.28 34.89 -5.40
N PRO A 402 -8.59 34.31 -4.22
CA PRO A 402 -8.07 33.00 -3.86
C PRO A 402 -8.43 31.96 -4.93
N LEU A 403 -7.47 31.09 -5.22
CA LEU A 403 -7.62 30.02 -6.21
C LEU A 403 -8.02 28.72 -5.50
N PRO A 404 -9.12 28.06 -5.91
CA PRO A 404 -9.45 26.74 -5.39
C PRO A 404 -8.46 25.70 -5.92
N PHE A 405 -8.21 24.65 -5.14
CA PHE A 405 -7.61 23.42 -5.66
C PHE A 405 -8.54 22.81 -6.72
N LEU A 406 -7.94 22.24 -7.76
CA LEU A 406 -8.67 21.56 -8.82
C LEU A 406 -8.36 20.06 -8.74
N VAL A 407 -9.38 19.24 -8.53
CA VAL A 407 -9.26 17.78 -8.54
C VAL A 407 -10.02 17.23 -9.73
N ILE A 408 -9.31 16.48 -10.57
CA ILE A 408 -9.88 15.84 -11.77
C ILE A 408 -9.98 14.35 -11.47
N ILE A 409 -11.19 13.81 -11.54
CA ILE A 409 -11.50 12.41 -11.24
C ILE A 409 -11.97 11.76 -12.52
N ILE A 410 -11.30 10.68 -12.90
CA ILE A 410 -11.61 9.87 -14.08
C ILE A 410 -11.85 8.46 -13.57
N ASP A 411 -13.10 7.97 -13.67
CA ASP A 411 -13.45 6.64 -13.15
C ASP A 411 -12.81 5.51 -13.97
N GLU A 412 -13.01 5.54 -15.29
CA GLU A 412 -12.43 4.58 -16.22
C GLU A 412 -11.51 5.30 -17.19
N LEU A 413 -10.20 5.24 -16.95
CA LEU A 413 -9.18 5.85 -17.81
C LEU A 413 -8.93 5.04 -19.10
N ALA A 414 -9.28 3.76 -19.10
CA ALA A 414 -9.08 2.88 -20.24
C ALA A 414 -10.03 3.17 -21.42
N ASP A 415 -11.18 3.77 -21.14
CA ASP A 415 -12.16 4.23 -22.13
C ASP A 415 -11.84 5.67 -22.59
#